data_AF-A0A960FB69-F1
#
_entry.id   AF-A0A960FB69-F1
#
_cell.length_a   1.000
_cell.length_b   1.000
_cell.length_c   1.000
_cell.angle_alpha   90.00
_cell.angle_beta   90.00
_cell.angle_gamma   90.00
#
_symmetry.space_group_name_H-M   'P 1'
#
loop_
_entity.id
_entity.type
_entity.pdbx_description
1 polymer ?
#
loop_
_entity_poly.entity_id
_entity_poly.type
_entity_poly.pdbx_seq_one_letter_code
_entity_poly.pdbx_strand_id
1 'polypeptide(L)'
;MQAHLAQYNIATLRRPLDHPDSASYRALLDEVNARAEASPGFVWRHGIDSRDEPQVYDNPLTLVNASVWETLGDLKDYAYKGFHRDIYRRRGEWFDGSDAVMWWVPAGTTPELDECVERLEFVRRHGVTPYGFRTGQRVARLVIVTRSHDDSDVRTITSGAPGDPPEAGSVHLALLEDTPVGVAQRTAEVVRTWTADGTVADWLEPALQTHARVVPASA
;
A
#
# COMPACT_ATOMS: atom_id res chain seq x y z
N MET A 1 -11.23 14.03 3.75
CA MET A 1 -11.77 12.66 4.01
C MET A 1 -10.99 12.00 5.15
N GLN A 2 -11.57 11.07 5.91
CA GLN A 2 -10.80 10.26 6.86
C GLN A 2 -9.99 9.19 6.10
N ALA A 3 -8.69 9.10 6.39
CA ALA A 3 -7.77 8.20 5.71
C ALA A 3 -7.01 7.37 6.75
N HIS A 4 -6.74 6.11 6.40
CA HIS A 4 -5.92 5.19 7.19
C HIS A 4 -4.59 4.96 6.47
N LEU A 5 -3.59 4.47 7.21
CA LEU A 5 -2.29 4.12 6.69
C LEU A 5 -2.24 2.62 6.39
N ALA A 6 -2.10 2.28 5.12
CA ALA A 6 -1.71 0.93 4.71
C ALA A 6 -0.20 0.79 4.76
N GLN A 7 0.27 -0.39 5.14
CA GLN A 7 1.67 -0.77 5.18
C GLN A 7 1.83 -2.17 4.63
N TYR A 8 2.86 -2.35 3.80
CA TYR A 8 3.30 -3.64 3.29
C TYR A 8 4.80 -3.79 3.52
N ASN A 9 5.25 -4.97 3.93
CA ASN A 9 6.66 -5.29 3.97
C ASN A 9 6.93 -6.71 3.52
N ILE A 10 8.16 -6.88 3.06
CA ILE A 10 8.74 -8.17 2.76
C ILE A 10 9.99 -8.41 3.59
N ALA A 11 10.28 -9.66 3.90
CA ALA A 11 11.53 -10.06 4.53
C ALA A 11 12.01 -11.40 3.95
N THR A 12 13.29 -11.49 3.57
CA THR A 12 13.89 -12.71 3.03
C THR A 12 14.50 -13.51 4.16
N LEU A 13 13.93 -14.69 4.44
CA LEU A 13 14.47 -15.62 5.42
C LEU A 13 15.86 -16.15 5.00
N ARG A 14 16.71 -16.37 5.99
CA ARG A 14 18.03 -17.02 5.81
C ARG A 14 17.92 -18.52 5.55
N ARG A 15 16.85 -19.13 6.06
CA ARG A 15 16.54 -20.57 5.98
C ARG A 15 15.03 -20.74 5.88
N PRO A 16 14.53 -21.84 5.29
CA PRO A 16 13.11 -22.17 5.31
C PRO A 16 12.47 -22.07 6.70
N LEU A 17 11.17 -21.77 6.78
CA LEU A 17 10.46 -21.49 8.04
C LEU A 17 10.40 -22.73 8.98
N ASP A 18 10.47 -23.93 8.42
CA ASP A 18 10.51 -25.21 9.13
C ASP A 18 11.92 -25.57 9.65
N HIS A 19 12.98 -24.93 9.15
CA HIS A 19 14.36 -25.16 9.58
C HIS A 19 14.59 -24.83 11.07
N PRO A 20 15.44 -25.57 11.80
CA PRO A 20 15.74 -25.31 13.22
C PRO A 20 16.18 -23.87 13.52
N ASP A 21 17.00 -23.26 12.65
CA ASP A 21 17.45 -21.87 12.80
C ASP A 21 16.30 -20.84 12.76
N SER A 22 15.17 -21.18 12.14
CA SER A 22 13.97 -20.35 12.05
C SER A 22 12.99 -20.58 13.21
N ALA A 23 13.25 -21.57 14.09
CA ALA A 23 12.30 -22.00 15.12
C ALA A 23 11.95 -20.90 16.12
N SER A 24 12.93 -20.08 16.51
CA SER A 24 12.69 -18.97 17.45
C SER A 24 11.86 -17.85 16.84
N TYR A 25 11.98 -17.58 15.53
CA TYR A 25 11.10 -16.67 14.81
C TYR A 25 9.68 -17.24 14.71
N ARG A 26 9.56 -18.50 14.27
CA ARG A 26 8.27 -19.18 14.13
C ARG A 26 7.47 -19.20 15.42
N ALA A 27 8.14 -19.38 16.56
CA ALA A 27 7.53 -19.36 17.89
C ALA A 27 7.01 -17.98 18.33
N LEU A 28 7.51 -16.88 17.73
CA LEU A 28 7.11 -15.51 18.07
C LEU A 28 5.97 -14.98 17.20
N LEU A 29 5.72 -15.60 16.03
CA LEU A 29 4.75 -15.12 15.03
C LEU A 29 3.35 -14.88 15.60
N ASP A 30 2.80 -15.84 16.34
CA ASP A 30 1.43 -15.71 16.89
C ASP A 30 1.34 -14.57 17.91
N GLU A 31 2.37 -14.42 18.75
CA GLU A 31 2.43 -13.35 19.74
C GLU A 31 2.64 -11.98 19.08
N VAL A 32 3.45 -11.90 18.04
CA VAL A 32 3.62 -10.68 17.23
C VAL A 32 2.29 -10.27 16.62
N ASN A 33 1.60 -11.19 15.96
CA ASN A 33 0.31 -10.93 15.32
C ASN A 33 -0.75 -10.51 16.34
N ALA A 34 -0.89 -11.23 17.46
CA ALA A 34 -1.86 -10.90 18.50
C ALA A 34 -1.58 -9.53 19.14
N ARG A 35 -0.31 -9.17 19.34
CA ARG A 35 0.06 -7.85 19.89
C ARG A 35 -0.19 -6.73 18.88
N ALA A 36 -0.02 -6.96 17.58
CA ALA A 36 -0.42 -6.00 16.55
C ALA A 36 -1.93 -5.76 16.62
N GLU A 37 -2.72 -6.83 16.60
CA GLU A 37 -4.19 -6.78 16.63
C GLU A 37 -4.76 -6.12 17.90
N ALA A 38 -4.06 -6.22 19.03
CA ALA A 38 -4.41 -5.57 20.27
C ALA A 38 -3.86 -4.14 20.42
N SER A 39 -3.06 -3.64 19.47
CA SER A 39 -2.45 -2.31 19.56
C SER A 39 -3.47 -1.21 19.24
N PRO A 40 -3.38 -0.05 19.93
CA PRO A 40 -4.17 1.13 19.56
C PRO A 40 -3.99 1.49 18.08
N GLY A 41 -5.08 1.88 17.42
CA GLY A 41 -5.09 2.27 16.02
C GLY A 41 -4.86 1.13 15.02
N PHE A 42 -4.76 -0.14 15.45
CA PHE A 42 -4.77 -1.25 14.52
C PHE A 42 -6.16 -1.43 13.89
N VAL A 43 -6.22 -1.55 12.56
CA VAL A 43 -7.49 -1.69 11.82
C VAL A 43 -7.62 -3.07 11.19
N TRP A 44 -6.55 -3.54 10.54
CA TRP A 44 -6.58 -4.80 9.79
C TRP A 44 -5.17 -5.32 9.54
N ARG A 45 -5.05 -6.62 9.35
CA ARG A 45 -3.89 -7.23 8.69
C ARG A 45 -4.34 -8.27 7.68
N HIS A 46 -3.50 -8.51 6.69
CA HIS A 46 -3.73 -9.61 5.77
C HIS A 46 -3.66 -10.94 6.53
N GLY A 47 -4.63 -11.80 6.24
CA GLY A 47 -4.79 -13.12 6.85
C GLY A 47 -3.77 -14.14 6.37
N ILE A 48 -3.06 -13.89 5.26
CA ILE A 48 -1.89 -14.69 4.86
C ILE A 48 -0.82 -14.49 5.93
N ASP A 49 -0.63 -15.52 6.76
CA ASP A 49 0.57 -15.62 7.57
C ASP A 49 1.74 -16.03 6.66
N SER A 50 2.96 -15.76 7.08
CA SER A 50 4.22 -16.32 6.54
C SER A 50 4.23 -17.84 6.33
N ARG A 51 3.18 -18.54 6.77
CA ARG A 51 2.96 -19.98 6.74
C ARG A 51 2.00 -20.41 5.63
N ASP A 52 1.27 -19.48 5.01
CA ASP A 52 0.20 -19.77 4.05
C ASP A 52 0.64 -19.55 2.60
N GLU A 53 0.23 -20.46 1.70
CA GLU A 53 0.31 -20.30 0.25
C GLU A 53 -0.90 -19.48 -0.25
N PRO A 54 -0.78 -18.63 -1.29
CA PRO A 54 0.26 -18.64 -2.33
C PRO A 54 1.45 -17.71 -2.07
N GLN A 55 2.61 -18.12 -2.60
CA GLN A 55 3.80 -17.28 -2.66
C GLN A 55 3.60 -16.16 -3.69
N VAL A 56 3.63 -14.93 -3.21
CA VAL A 56 3.55 -13.70 -4.00
C VAL A 56 4.79 -13.47 -4.86
N TYR A 57 5.92 -14.00 -4.40
CA TYR A 57 7.22 -13.87 -5.04
C TYR A 57 7.78 -15.25 -5.35
N ASP A 58 8.53 -15.37 -6.45
CA ASP A 58 9.16 -16.63 -6.88
C ASP A 58 10.13 -17.22 -5.84
N ASN A 59 10.73 -16.36 -5.00
CA ASN A 59 11.62 -16.82 -3.95
C ASN A 59 10.81 -17.30 -2.74
N PRO A 60 10.81 -18.62 -2.44
CA PRO A 60 10.02 -19.20 -1.35
C PRO A 60 10.44 -18.76 0.05
N LEU A 61 11.60 -18.09 0.17
CA LEU A 61 12.08 -17.53 1.42
C LEU A 61 11.54 -16.12 1.68
N THR A 62 10.78 -15.53 0.75
CA THR A 62 10.22 -14.19 0.90
C THR A 62 8.91 -14.24 1.66
N LEU A 63 8.95 -13.74 2.89
CA LEU A 63 7.74 -13.53 3.69
C LEU A 63 7.14 -12.18 3.36
N VAL A 64 5.81 -12.10 3.41
CA VAL A 64 5.04 -10.88 3.19
C VAL A 64 4.17 -10.56 4.39
N ASN A 65 3.94 -9.29 4.65
CA ASN A 65 2.96 -8.84 5.63
C ASN A 65 2.29 -7.56 5.12
N ALA A 66 0.98 -7.46 5.28
CA ALA A 66 0.24 -6.23 5.03
C ALA A 66 -0.64 -5.90 6.23
N SER A 67 -0.72 -4.61 6.58
CA SER A 67 -1.52 -4.11 7.68
C SER A 67 -2.09 -2.72 7.39
N VAL A 68 -3.18 -2.38 8.07
CA VAL A 68 -3.80 -1.05 8.03
C VAL A 68 -3.92 -0.51 9.45
N TRP A 69 -3.59 0.76 9.61
CA TRP A 69 -3.55 1.49 10.86
C TRP A 69 -4.29 2.82 10.73
N GLU A 70 -4.88 3.33 11.81
CA GLU A 70 -5.55 4.63 11.82
C GLU A 70 -4.57 5.76 11.48
N THR A 71 -3.36 5.72 12.05
CA THR A 71 -2.33 6.73 11.80
C THR A 71 -0.91 6.15 11.68
N LEU A 72 0.00 6.95 11.12
CA LEU A 72 1.44 6.68 11.17
C LEU A 72 1.99 6.62 12.60
N GLY A 73 1.39 7.36 13.53
CA GLY A 73 1.78 7.35 14.94
C GLY A 73 1.55 5.98 15.58
N ASP A 74 0.39 5.38 15.32
CA ASP A 74 0.00 4.08 15.87
C ASP A 74 0.91 2.96 15.38
N LEU A 75 1.14 2.89 14.06
CA LEU A 75 2.10 1.94 13.48
C LEU A 75 3.51 2.14 14.05
N LYS A 76 3.98 3.39 14.17
CA LYS A 76 5.31 3.68 14.71
C LYS A 76 5.44 3.22 16.16
N ASP A 77 4.39 3.42 16.95
CA ASP A 77 4.36 3.04 18.35
C ASP A 77 4.39 1.52 18.50
N TYR A 78 3.60 0.79 17.72
CA TYR A 78 3.71 -0.66 17.64
C TYR A 78 5.11 -1.10 17.19
N ALA A 79 5.60 -0.59 16.06
CA ALA A 79 6.81 -1.09 15.42
C ALA A 79 8.09 -0.86 16.24
N TYR A 80 8.18 0.27 16.96
CA TYR A 80 9.42 0.73 17.59
C TYR A 80 9.35 0.87 19.10
N LYS A 81 8.23 0.54 19.76
CA LYS A 81 8.14 0.47 21.22
C LYS A 81 7.87 -0.97 21.69
N GLY A 82 8.17 -1.24 22.95
CA GLY A 82 7.86 -2.51 23.61
C GLY A 82 8.42 -3.75 22.90
N PHE A 83 7.58 -4.77 22.77
CA PHE A 83 7.94 -6.12 22.32
C PHE A 83 8.41 -6.19 20.87
N HIS A 84 7.70 -5.54 19.93
CA HIS A 84 8.07 -5.60 18.52
C HIS A 84 9.44 -4.95 18.26
N ARG A 85 9.80 -3.89 19.00
CA ARG A 85 11.14 -3.30 18.95
C ARG A 85 12.23 -4.33 19.27
N ASP A 86 12.00 -5.15 20.29
CA ASP A 86 13.00 -6.13 20.74
C ASP A 86 13.16 -7.26 19.72
N ILE A 87 12.08 -7.67 19.04
CA ILE A 87 12.12 -8.58 17.89
C ILE A 87 12.81 -7.93 16.69
N TYR A 88 12.47 -6.68 16.38
CA TYR A 88 13.07 -5.95 15.26
C TYR A 88 14.59 -5.84 15.43
N ARG A 89 15.10 -5.68 16.66
CA ARG A 89 16.56 -5.70 16.92
C ARG A 89 17.21 -7.04 16.60
N ARG A 90 16.48 -8.13 16.75
CA ARG A 90 16.93 -9.51 16.49
C ARG A 90 16.71 -9.97 15.05
N ARG A 91 16.10 -9.15 14.19
CA ARG A 91 15.77 -9.51 12.79
C ARG A 91 16.92 -10.15 12.00
N GLY A 92 18.17 -9.73 12.26
CA GLY A 92 19.35 -10.30 11.61
C GLY A 92 19.67 -11.76 11.97
N GLU A 93 19.04 -12.32 13.02
CA GLU A 93 19.09 -13.75 13.32
C GLU A 93 18.41 -14.57 12.22
N TRP A 94 17.33 -14.04 11.63
CA TRP A 94 16.41 -14.79 10.77
C TRP A 94 16.34 -14.31 9.32
N PHE A 95 16.70 -13.05 9.04
CA PHE A 95 16.52 -12.43 7.72
C PHE A 95 17.83 -11.90 7.13
N ASP A 96 18.00 -12.09 5.82
CA ASP A 96 19.10 -11.50 5.04
C ASP A 96 18.77 -10.09 4.51
N GLY A 97 17.47 -9.76 4.42
CA GLY A 97 17.01 -8.46 3.93
C GLY A 97 15.53 -8.22 4.18
N SER A 98 15.13 -6.96 4.11
CA SER A 98 13.73 -6.53 4.22
C SER A 98 13.49 -5.25 3.46
N ASP A 99 12.28 -5.06 2.95
CA ASP A 99 11.84 -3.80 2.33
C ASP A 99 10.40 -3.52 2.74
N ALA A 100 9.99 -2.26 2.68
CA ALA A 100 8.66 -1.85 3.09
C ALA A 100 8.16 -0.64 2.31
N VAL A 101 6.84 -0.54 2.20
CA VAL A 101 6.13 0.58 1.64
C VAL A 101 4.91 0.90 2.51
N MET A 102 4.58 2.18 2.59
CA MET A 102 3.37 2.70 3.22
C MET A 102 2.68 3.65 2.25
N TRP A 103 1.35 3.70 2.33
CA TRP A 103 0.52 4.62 1.55
C TRP A 103 -0.80 4.88 2.28
N TRP A 104 -1.48 5.95 1.91
CA TRP A 104 -2.77 6.28 2.50
C TRP A 104 -3.90 5.66 1.70
N VAL A 105 -4.89 5.14 2.42
CA VAL A 105 -6.12 4.56 1.87
C VAL A 105 -7.35 5.22 2.51
N PRO A 106 -8.51 5.22 1.85
CA PRO A 106 -9.75 5.66 2.49
C PRO A 106 -10.00 4.84 3.77
N ALA A 107 -10.57 5.47 4.81
CA ALA A 107 -10.95 4.74 6.01
C ALA A 107 -11.95 3.62 5.67
N GLY A 108 -11.72 2.43 6.21
CA GLY A 108 -12.50 1.22 5.90
C GLY A 108 -12.00 0.42 4.68
N THR A 109 -10.99 0.89 3.97
CA THR A 109 -10.37 0.14 2.86
C THR A 109 -9.31 -0.85 3.38
N THR A 110 -9.38 -2.09 2.89
CA THR A 110 -8.35 -3.12 3.06
C THR A 110 -7.72 -3.43 1.70
N PRO A 111 -6.43 -3.12 1.48
CA PRO A 111 -5.77 -3.40 0.20
C PRO A 111 -5.69 -4.88 -0.13
N GLU A 112 -5.82 -5.20 -1.40
CA GLU A 112 -5.49 -6.53 -1.93
C GLU A 112 -3.98 -6.69 -2.10
N LEU A 113 -3.53 -7.94 -2.19
CA LEU A 113 -2.11 -8.27 -2.25
C LEU A 113 -1.41 -7.74 -3.51
N ASP A 114 -2.11 -7.76 -4.65
CA ASP A 114 -1.60 -7.20 -5.91
C ASP A 114 -1.32 -5.70 -5.79
N GLU A 115 -2.18 -4.94 -5.10
CA GLU A 115 -1.92 -3.53 -4.82
C GLU A 115 -0.68 -3.37 -3.94
N CYS A 116 -0.55 -4.18 -2.89
CA CYS A 116 0.59 -4.12 -1.97
C CYS A 116 1.93 -4.33 -2.68
N VAL A 117 1.99 -5.33 -3.57
CA VAL A 117 3.18 -5.63 -4.39
C VAL A 117 3.49 -4.48 -5.33
N GLU A 118 2.50 -4.02 -6.10
CA GLU A 118 2.72 -2.93 -7.05
C GLU A 118 3.11 -1.62 -6.38
N ARG A 119 2.62 -1.33 -5.17
CA ARG A 119 3.06 -0.18 -4.37
C ARG A 119 4.56 -0.29 -4.04
N LEU A 120 5.02 -1.47 -3.65
CA LEU A 120 6.44 -1.68 -3.33
C LEU A 120 7.32 -1.58 -4.58
N GLU A 121 6.91 -2.21 -5.67
CA GLU A 121 7.61 -2.15 -6.96
C GLU A 121 7.60 -0.74 -7.56
N PHE A 122 6.53 0.03 -7.35
CA PHE A 122 6.48 1.42 -7.72
C PHE A 122 7.56 2.23 -6.98
N VAL A 123 7.67 2.07 -5.66
CA VAL A 123 8.69 2.76 -4.86
C VAL A 123 10.12 2.36 -5.25
N ARG A 124 10.32 1.10 -5.66
CA ARG A 124 11.62 0.63 -6.20
C ARG A 124 11.98 1.31 -7.52
N ARG A 125 11.00 1.48 -8.41
CA ARG A 125 11.20 2.07 -9.76
C ARG A 125 11.28 3.60 -9.75
N HIS A 126 10.42 4.26 -8.97
CA HIS A 126 10.22 5.71 -9.03
C HIS A 126 10.73 6.44 -7.78
N GLY A 127 11.22 5.72 -6.78
CA GLY A 127 11.59 6.30 -5.49
C GLY A 127 10.37 6.63 -4.62
N VAL A 128 10.60 7.41 -3.57
CA VAL A 128 9.55 7.79 -2.61
C VAL A 128 8.66 8.89 -3.19
N THR A 129 7.35 8.66 -3.18
CA THR A 129 6.33 9.61 -3.64
C THR A 129 5.10 9.56 -2.72
N PRO A 130 4.14 10.47 -2.85
CA PRO A 130 2.83 10.33 -2.21
C PRO A 130 2.11 9.01 -2.51
N TYR A 131 2.37 8.37 -3.66
CA TYR A 131 1.80 7.06 -4.00
C TYR A 131 2.42 5.91 -3.20
N GLY A 132 3.64 6.06 -2.69
CA GLY A 132 4.27 5.06 -1.86
C GLY A 132 5.53 5.62 -1.18
N PHE A 133 5.62 5.46 0.12
CA PHE A 133 6.70 6.03 0.92
C PHE A 133 7.17 5.09 2.03
N ARG A 134 8.24 5.50 2.72
CA ARG A 134 8.89 4.73 3.80
C ARG A 134 8.89 5.50 5.10
N THR A 135 9.15 4.82 6.21
CA THR A 135 9.21 5.42 7.54
C THR A 135 10.24 6.54 7.60
N GLY A 136 9.86 7.66 8.23
CA GLY A 136 10.71 8.84 8.39
C GLY A 136 10.68 9.83 7.22
N GLN A 137 10.00 9.49 6.13
CA GLN A 137 9.80 10.40 5.00
C GLN A 137 8.60 11.33 5.26
N ARG A 138 8.69 12.57 4.77
CA ARG A 138 7.57 13.51 4.72
C ARG A 138 7.10 13.61 3.29
N VAL A 139 5.92 13.06 3.01
CA VAL A 139 5.25 13.17 1.72
C VAL A 139 3.85 13.73 1.93
N ALA A 140 3.32 14.41 0.90
CA ALA A 140 1.93 14.82 0.88
C ALA A 140 1.01 13.58 0.95
N ARG A 141 -0.15 13.74 1.57
CA ARG A 141 -1.17 12.68 1.68
C ARG A 141 -1.91 12.54 0.37
N LEU A 142 -1.66 11.44 -0.34
CA LEU A 142 -2.43 11.03 -1.50
C LEU A 142 -3.44 9.94 -1.11
N VAL A 143 -4.73 10.17 -1.37
CA VAL A 143 -5.77 9.16 -1.24
C VAL A 143 -6.43 8.98 -2.59
N ILE A 144 -6.61 7.73 -3.03
CA ILE A 144 -7.33 7.41 -4.27
C ILE A 144 -8.67 6.80 -3.88
N VAL A 145 -9.75 7.35 -4.42
CA VAL A 145 -11.14 6.98 -4.09
C VAL A 145 -11.89 6.62 -5.35
N THR A 146 -12.85 5.69 -5.24
CA THR A 146 -13.78 5.45 -6.34
C THR A 146 -14.86 6.54 -6.37
N ARG A 147 -15.15 7.04 -7.58
CA ARG A 147 -16.21 8.00 -7.87
C ARG A 147 -16.94 7.61 -9.15
N SER A 148 -18.14 8.14 -9.34
CA SER A 148 -18.77 8.08 -10.66
C SER A 148 -18.04 9.02 -11.62
N HIS A 149 -17.98 8.65 -12.90
CA HIS A 149 -17.44 9.47 -13.98
C HIS A 149 -18.08 10.87 -14.07
N ASP A 150 -19.30 11.04 -13.56
CA ASP A 150 -20.08 12.27 -13.62
C ASP A 150 -19.95 13.15 -12.36
N ASP A 151 -19.14 12.74 -11.39
CA ASP A 151 -18.77 13.52 -10.20
C ASP A 151 -18.15 14.88 -10.59
N SER A 152 -18.45 15.93 -9.82
CA SER A 152 -17.99 17.29 -10.12
C SER A 152 -16.48 17.43 -10.12
N ASP A 153 -15.78 16.72 -9.22
CA ASP A 153 -14.31 16.77 -9.14
C ASP A 153 -13.70 16.03 -10.33
N VAL A 154 -14.29 14.89 -10.73
CA VAL A 154 -13.89 14.15 -11.93
C VAL A 154 -14.03 15.04 -13.17
N ARG A 155 -15.20 15.67 -13.36
CA ARG A 155 -15.43 16.58 -14.49
C ARG A 155 -14.46 17.76 -14.49
N THR A 156 -14.12 18.29 -13.31
CA THR A 156 -13.17 19.40 -13.19
C THR A 156 -11.79 19.01 -13.73
N ILE A 157 -11.33 17.79 -13.46
CA ILE A 157 -10.05 17.27 -13.98
C ILE A 157 -10.15 16.95 -15.48
N THR A 158 -11.21 16.26 -15.90
CA THR A 158 -11.27 15.67 -17.25
C THR A 158 -11.73 16.65 -18.32
N SER A 159 -12.41 17.75 -17.97
CA SER A 159 -12.91 18.73 -18.95
C SER A 159 -11.81 19.64 -19.53
N GLY A 160 -10.71 19.82 -18.81
CA GLY A 160 -9.54 20.59 -19.30
C GLY A 160 -8.47 19.72 -19.99
N ALA A 161 -8.50 18.41 -19.76
CA ALA A 161 -7.47 17.49 -20.25
C ALA A 161 -7.68 17.13 -21.74
N PRO A 162 -6.60 16.98 -22.53
CA PRO A 162 -6.70 16.50 -23.91
C PRO A 162 -7.16 15.04 -23.97
N GLY A 163 -8.05 14.72 -24.92
CA GLY A 163 -8.54 13.36 -25.18
C GLY A 163 -10.03 13.18 -24.89
N ASP A 164 -10.50 11.93 -25.01
CA ASP A 164 -11.88 11.58 -24.70
C ASP A 164 -12.11 11.61 -23.17
N PRO A 165 -13.30 12.04 -22.71
CA PRO A 165 -13.67 11.96 -21.30
C PRO A 165 -13.77 10.48 -20.83
N PRO A 166 -13.80 10.23 -19.51
CA PRO A 166 -14.06 8.89 -19.00
C PRO A 166 -15.39 8.33 -19.50
N GLU A 167 -15.40 7.03 -19.74
CA GLU A 167 -16.61 6.29 -20.09
C GLU A 167 -17.57 6.24 -18.88
N ALA A 168 -18.85 6.01 -19.15
CA ALA A 168 -19.85 5.92 -18.08
C ALA A 168 -19.53 4.77 -17.10
N GLY A 169 -19.47 5.08 -15.81
CA GLY A 169 -19.20 4.11 -14.76
C GLY A 169 -18.33 4.67 -13.64
N SER A 170 -17.64 3.77 -12.94
CA SER A 170 -16.74 4.12 -11.85
C SER A 170 -15.35 4.51 -12.36
N VAL A 171 -14.71 5.47 -11.69
CA VAL A 171 -13.35 5.94 -11.93
C VAL A 171 -12.60 6.05 -10.59
N HIS A 172 -11.27 6.03 -10.65
CA HIS A 172 -10.39 6.32 -9.52
C HIS A 172 -10.04 7.80 -9.54
N LEU A 173 -10.44 8.55 -8.51
CA LEU A 173 -10.08 9.95 -8.31
C LEU A 173 -8.94 10.04 -7.28
N ALA A 174 -7.81 10.63 -7.68
CA ALA A 174 -6.69 10.94 -6.81
C ALA A 174 -6.86 12.31 -6.15
N LEU A 175 -6.78 12.31 -4.83
CA LEU A 175 -6.84 13.49 -3.97
C LEU A 175 -5.49 13.67 -3.27
N LEU A 176 -4.77 14.75 -3.56
CA LEU A 176 -3.53 15.12 -2.89
C LEU A 176 -3.84 16.25 -1.89
N GLU A 177 -3.68 16.00 -0.60
CA GLU A 177 -4.12 16.93 0.47
C GLU A 177 -5.57 17.40 0.27
N ASP A 178 -6.46 16.42 -0.02
CA ASP A 178 -7.88 16.63 -0.32
C ASP A 178 -8.17 17.45 -1.60
N THR A 179 -7.15 17.79 -2.40
CA THR A 179 -7.32 18.46 -3.70
C THR A 179 -7.33 17.44 -4.84
N PRO A 180 -8.34 17.43 -5.73
CA PRO A 180 -8.33 16.61 -6.95
C PRO A 180 -7.11 16.92 -7.82
N VAL A 181 -6.34 15.88 -8.16
CA VAL A 181 -5.12 16.03 -8.99
C VAL A 181 -5.09 15.11 -10.20
N GLY A 182 -5.89 14.04 -10.21
CA GLY A 182 -5.96 13.15 -11.35
C GLY A 182 -7.06 12.11 -11.26
N VAL A 183 -7.40 11.53 -12.40
CA VAL A 183 -8.42 10.52 -12.58
C VAL A 183 -7.81 9.36 -13.36
N ALA A 184 -8.17 8.13 -13.02
CA ALA A 184 -7.87 6.95 -13.81
C ALA A 184 -9.11 6.09 -14.02
N GLN A 185 -9.24 5.51 -15.21
CA GLN A 185 -10.28 4.55 -15.50
C GLN A 185 -9.68 3.38 -16.29
N ARG A 186 -9.95 2.15 -15.82
CA ARG A 186 -9.66 0.93 -16.56
C ARG A 186 -10.90 0.49 -17.32
N THR A 187 -10.81 0.43 -18.65
CA THR A 187 -11.81 -0.17 -19.53
C THR A 187 -11.19 -1.37 -20.24
N ALA A 188 -11.69 -2.58 -19.93
CA ALA A 188 -11.05 -3.84 -20.31
C ALA A 188 -9.54 -3.87 -19.92
N GLU A 189 -8.64 -3.93 -20.89
CA GLU A 189 -7.18 -3.95 -20.68
C GLU A 189 -6.52 -2.57 -20.77
N VAL A 190 -7.27 -1.53 -21.12
CA VAL A 190 -6.75 -0.18 -21.31
C VAL A 190 -6.99 0.64 -20.05
N VAL A 191 -5.95 1.29 -19.55
CA VAL A 191 -6.07 2.32 -18.51
C VAL A 191 -5.88 3.69 -19.16
N ARG A 192 -6.86 4.56 -18.97
CA ARG A 192 -6.77 5.99 -19.31
C ARG A 192 -6.61 6.81 -18.06
N THR A 193 -5.82 7.88 -18.16
CA THR A 193 -5.54 8.79 -17.05
C THR A 193 -5.69 10.23 -17.49
N TRP A 194 -6.22 11.07 -16.61
CA TRP A 194 -6.35 12.51 -16.78
C TRP A 194 -5.73 13.18 -15.55
N THR A 195 -4.96 14.24 -15.73
CA THR A 195 -4.31 14.96 -14.63
C THR A 195 -4.63 16.44 -14.73
N ALA A 196 -4.67 17.15 -13.59
CA ALA A 196 -4.89 18.59 -13.58
C ALA A 196 -3.76 19.33 -14.32
N ASP A 197 -4.07 20.44 -14.98
CA ASP A 197 -3.05 21.28 -15.61
C ASP A 197 -2.10 21.93 -14.59
N GLY A 198 -0.80 21.91 -14.92
CA GLY A 198 0.27 22.54 -14.13
C GLY A 198 1.01 21.58 -13.19
N THR A 199 2.35 21.60 -13.24
CA THR A 199 3.32 20.82 -12.42
C THR A 199 2.76 19.61 -11.68
N VAL A 200 2.07 18.74 -12.41
CA VAL A 200 1.79 17.40 -11.91
C VAL A 200 3.11 16.68 -11.93
N ALA A 201 3.49 16.16 -10.78
CA ALA A 201 4.75 15.47 -10.64
C ALA A 201 4.80 14.26 -11.57
N ASP A 202 5.97 14.02 -12.13
CA ASP A 202 6.35 12.92 -13.03
C ASP A 202 5.96 11.51 -12.54
N TRP A 203 5.64 11.36 -11.26
CA TRP A 203 5.15 10.12 -10.67
C TRP A 203 3.63 9.90 -10.77
N LEU A 204 2.79 10.94 -10.96
CA LEU A 204 1.35 10.81 -10.77
C LEU A 204 0.68 9.96 -11.85
N GLU A 205 0.98 10.21 -13.12
CA GLU A 205 0.40 9.42 -14.22
C GLU A 205 0.81 7.94 -14.12
N PRO A 206 2.10 7.58 -13.95
CA PRO A 206 2.50 6.19 -13.70
C PRO A 206 1.80 5.57 -12.50
N ALA A 207 1.65 6.32 -11.40
CA ALA A 207 0.97 5.85 -10.20
C ALA A 207 -0.51 5.52 -10.45
N LEU A 208 -1.22 6.40 -11.16
CA LEU A 208 -2.61 6.22 -11.55
C LEU A 208 -2.79 5.03 -12.50
N GLN A 209 -1.88 4.87 -13.46
CA GLN A 209 -1.86 3.72 -14.36
C GLN A 209 -1.67 2.41 -13.60
N THR A 210 -0.69 2.35 -12.68
CA THR A 210 -0.46 1.18 -11.83
C THR A 210 -1.67 0.89 -10.96
N HIS A 211 -2.23 1.89 -10.27
CA HIS A 211 -3.37 1.72 -9.37
C HIS A 211 -4.58 1.11 -10.08
N ALA A 212 -5.03 1.72 -11.18
CA ALA A 212 -6.23 1.28 -11.88
C ALA A 212 -6.06 -0.10 -12.54
N ARG A 213 -4.82 -0.58 -12.75
CA ARG A 213 -4.56 -1.95 -13.24
C ARG A 213 -4.84 -3.01 -12.18
N VAL A 214 -4.55 -2.75 -10.91
CA VAL A 214 -4.61 -3.76 -9.83
C VAL A 214 -5.73 -3.54 -8.82
N VAL A 215 -6.26 -2.33 -8.74
CA VAL A 215 -7.40 -2.02 -7.87
C VAL A 215 -8.66 -1.93 -8.72
N PRO A 216 -9.67 -2.77 -8.50
CA PRO A 216 -10.94 -2.65 -9.21
C PRO A 216 -11.65 -1.35 -8.80
N ALA A 217 -12.20 -0.65 -9.78
CA ALA A 217 -13.15 0.45 -9.55
C ALA A 217 -14.50 -0.16 -9.11
N SER A 218 -14.57 -0.68 -7.88
CA SER A 218 -15.80 -1.26 -7.34
C SER A 218 -16.93 -0.21 -7.32
N ALA A 219 -18.11 -0.60 -7.77
CA ALA A 219 -19.33 0.22 -7.78
C ALA A 219 -19.89 0.48 -6.38
#